data_AF-A0A178A9S7-F1
#
_entry.id   AF-A0A178A9S7-F1
#
_cell.length_a   1.000
_cell.length_b   1.000
_cell.length_c   1.000
_cell.angle_alpha   90.00
_cell.angle_beta   90.00
_cell.angle_gamma   90.00
#
_symmetry.space_group_name_H-M   'P 1'
#
loop_
_entity.id
_entity.type
_entity.pdbx_description
1 polymer ?
#
loop_
_entity_poly.entity_id
_entity_poly.type
_entity_poly.pdbx_seq_one_letter_code
_entity_poly.pdbx_strand_id
1 'polypeptide(L)'
;PLPSLLRYIDNDLMRSASKHNHPPDPKTICTICYYPWDTPINCFQAGLNGQAPVHTKFLPLSPCGHWVHYRCVIWLATKDVSHRDKCSACGTQLFHWEGITTLTLATRTGLSMSSSTPSSDNIAYEKDCATITSIIHATFFTHLSLPSPHADRSPDLRMELPRARWLRYERPTGHLLWGALVAIKMRRYLVEGHAGIVETE
;
A
#
# COMPACT_ATOMS: atom_id res chain seq x y z
N PRO A 1 14.91 7.80 16.48
CA PRO A 1 13.55 7.72 15.91
C PRO A 1 13.35 6.35 15.26
N LEU A 2 12.16 5.76 15.34
CA LEU A 2 11.87 4.49 14.67
C LEU A 2 11.73 4.71 13.15
N PRO A 3 12.17 3.77 12.31
CA PRO A 3 12.02 3.86 10.86
C PRO A 3 10.56 3.64 10.43
N SER A 4 10.18 4.12 9.24
CA SER A 4 8.94 3.66 8.60
C SER A 4 9.07 2.19 8.18
N LEU A 5 7.94 1.48 8.02
CA LEU A 5 7.94 0.09 7.57
C LEU A 5 8.75 -0.11 6.28
N LEU A 6 8.57 0.75 5.27
CA LEU A 6 9.28 0.62 4.00
C LEU A 6 10.79 0.79 4.17
N ARG A 7 11.22 1.80 4.96
CA ARG A 7 12.64 2.00 5.29
C ARG A 7 13.20 0.80 6.04
N TYR A 8 12.46 0.27 7.00
CA TYR A 8 12.91 -0.89 7.78
C TYR A 8 13.11 -2.11 6.88
N ILE A 9 12.15 -2.40 6.02
CA ILE A 9 12.17 -3.57 5.13
C ILE A 9 13.22 -3.44 4.03
N ASP A 10 13.24 -2.33 3.28
CA ASP A 10 14.09 -2.18 2.09
C ASP A 10 15.50 -1.67 2.44
N ASN A 11 15.70 -1.03 3.61
CA ASN A 11 17.01 -0.55 4.05
C ASN A 11 17.54 -1.38 5.22
N ASP A 12 16.91 -1.30 6.40
CA ASP A 12 17.53 -1.81 7.62
C ASP A 12 17.73 -3.34 7.59
N LEU A 13 16.74 -4.10 7.13
CA LEU A 13 16.86 -5.55 6.97
C LEU A 13 17.79 -5.94 5.82
N MET A 14 17.86 -5.14 4.75
CA MET A 14 18.65 -5.46 3.56
C MET A 14 20.12 -5.05 3.69
N ARG A 15 20.47 -4.16 4.63
CA ARG A 15 21.86 -3.75 4.88
C ARG A 15 22.78 -4.90 5.28
N SER A 16 22.26 -5.90 5.97
CA SER A 16 23.05 -7.05 6.45
C SER A 16 22.88 -8.27 5.54
N ALA A 17 23.00 -8.08 4.22
CA ALA A 17 22.80 -9.14 3.23
C ALA A 17 23.67 -10.39 3.48
N SER A 18 24.89 -10.21 4.00
CA SER A 18 25.79 -11.32 4.35
C SER A 18 25.28 -12.22 5.47
N LYS A 19 24.32 -11.75 6.29
CA LYS A 19 23.71 -12.55 7.36
C LYS A 19 22.45 -13.28 6.90
N HIS A 20 21.89 -12.95 5.74
CA HIS A 20 20.64 -13.55 5.29
C HIS A 20 20.82 -15.05 5.10
N ASN A 21 19.85 -15.85 5.57
CA ASN A 21 19.90 -17.32 5.51
C ASN A 21 21.06 -17.97 6.27
N HIS A 22 21.73 -17.24 7.17
CA HIS A 22 22.83 -17.75 7.99
C HIS A 22 22.58 -17.46 9.47
N PRO A 23 21.54 -18.06 10.09
CA PRO A 23 21.31 -17.90 11.51
C PRO A 23 22.49 -18.48 12.32
N PRO A 24 22.83 -17.91 13.50
CA PRO A 24 23.95 -18.40 14.31
C PRO A 24 23.79 -19.87 14.75
N ASP A 25 22.56 -20.28 15.00
CA ASP A 25 22.19 -21.68 15.28
C ASP A 25 21.40 -22.25 14.08
N PRO A 26 21.84 -23.36 13.45
CA PRO A 26 21.08 -24.04 12.40
C PRO A 26 19.66 -24.45 12.81
N LYS A 27 19.38 -24.60 14.11
CA LYS A 27 18.06 -24.91 14.67
C LYS A 27 17.18 -23.67 14.89
N THR A 28 17.64 -22.48 14.48
CA THR A 28 16.84 -21.26 14.61
C THR A 28 15.53 -21.39 13.82
N ILE A 29 14.43 -21.09 14.51
CA ILE A 29 13.08 -21.08 13.94
C ILE A 29 12.58 -19.65 13.78
N CYS A 30 11.68 -19.45 12.83
CA CYS A 30 11.00 -18.17 12.64
C CYS A 30 10.10 -17.85 13.84
N THR A 31 10.22 -16.65 14.42
CA THR A 31 9.38 -16.26 15.58
C THR A 31 7.91 -16.00 15.24
N ILE A 32 7.51 -16.07 13.96
CA ILE A 32 6.15 -15.81 13.51
C ILE A 32 5.45 -17.11 13.11
N CYS A 33 6.07 -17.94 12.27
CA CYS A 33 5.46 -19.18 11.78
C CYS A 33 5.99 -20.45 12.46
N TYR A 34 7.02 -20.33 13.31
CA TYR A 34 7.66 -21.44 14.04
C TYR A 34 8.29 -22.53 13.16
N TYR A 35 8.42 -22.31 11.85
CA TYR A 35 9.14 -23.21 10.96
C TYR A 35 10.65 -22.94 10.95
N PRO A 36 11.49 -23.96 10.66
CA PRO A 36 12.92 -23.79 10.43
C PRO A 36 13.23 -22.79 9.31
N TRP A 37 14.43 -22.23 9.36
CA TRP A 37 14.84 -21.13 8.47
C TRP A 37 14.85 -21.50 6.98
N ASP A 38 15.15 -22.74 6.64
CA ASP A 38 15.28 -23.28 5.29
C ASP A 38 13.98 -23.86 4.72
N THR A 39 12.94 -23.96 5.56
CA THR A 39 11.66 -24.56 5.18
C THR A 39 10.88 -23.61 4.26
N PRO A 40 10.41 -24.07 3.09
CA PRO A 40 9.50 -23.29 2.25
C PRO A 40 8.23 -22.96 3.04
N ILE A 41 7.81 -21.69 3.01
CA ILE A 41 6.62 -21.25 3.75
C ILE A 41 5.46 -21.00 2.81
N ASN A 42 4.32 -21.56 3.19
CA ASN A 42 3.01 -21.03 2.87
C ASN A 42 2.75 -20.04 4.01
N CYS A 43 2.72 -18.74 3.76
CA CYS A 43 2.50 -17.75 4.83
C CYS A 43 1.00 -17.68 5.16
N PHE A 44 0.53 -18.72 5.85
CA PHE A 44 -0.82 -19.06 6.34
C PHE A 44 -1.85 -17.93 6.34
N GLN A 45 -2.61 -17.91 5.25
CA GLN A 45 -3.82 -17.14 5.04
C GLN A 45 -4.97 -18.07 4.67
N ALA A 46 -6.12 -17.88 5.33
CA ALA A 46 -7.36 -17.74 4.56
C ALA A 46 -7.13 -16.60 3.55
N GLY A 47 -7.01 -16.93 2.27
CA GLY A 47 -6.65 -16.00 1.18
C GLY A 47 -5.45 -16.42 0.30
N LEU A 48 -4.66 -17.42 0.70
CA LEU A 48 -3.60 -18.03 -0.12
C LEU A 48 -3.95 -19.46 -0.58
N ASN A 49 -5.24 -19.83 -0.54
CA ASN A 49 -5.74 -21.14 -0.96
C ASN A 49 -5.35 -21.42 -2.42
N GLY A 50 -4.19 -22.05 -2.63
CA GLY A 50 -3.71 -22.48 -3.95
C GLY A 50 -2.31 -22.02 -4.36
N GLN A 51 -1.61 -21.18 -3.59
CA GLN A 51 -0.20 -20.87 -3.92
C GLN A 51 0.75 -21.95 -3.40
N ALA A 52 1.71 -22.36 -4.24
CA ALA A 52 2.77 -23.28 -3.84
C ALA A 52 3.63 -22.67 -2.73
N PRO A 53 4.18 -23.48 -1.79
CA PRO A 53 5.13 -23.00 -0.79
C PRO A 53 6.32 -22.28 -1.46
N VAL A 54 6.74 -21.15 -0.89
CA VAL A 54 7.80 -20.32 -1.46
C VAL A 54 8.97 -20.21 -0.47
N HIS A 55 10.19 -20.36 -0.98
CA HIS A 55 11.39 -20.02 -0.20
C HIS A 55 11.54 -18.52 -0.09
N THR A 56 11.84 -18.04 1.12
CA THR A 56 11.98 -16.61 1.38
C THR A 56 13.26 -16.38 2.16
N LYS A 57 13.83 -15.18 2.02
CA LYS A 57 15.00 -14.81 2.81
C LYS A 57 14.67 -14.92 4.30
N PHE A 58 15.56 -15.55 5.06
CA PHE A 58 15.53 -15.59 6.51
C PHE A 58 16.42 -14.48 7.05
N LEU A 59 15.85 -13.59 7.85
CA LEU A 59 16.41 -12.28 8.17
C LEU A 59 16.52 -12.08 9.69
N PRO A 60 17.63 -11.52 10.19
CA PRO A 60 17.70 -11.04 11.56
C PRO A 60 16.95 -9.71 11.69
N LEU A 61 16.03 -9.63 12.65
CA LEU A 61 15.35 -8.40 13.02
C LEU A 61 16.32 -7.47 13.75
N SER A 62 16.23 -6.18 13.45
CA SER A 62 16.97 -5.14 14.14
C SER A 62 16.01 -4.33 15.01
N PRO A 63 16.37 -3.97 16.25
CA PRO A 63 17.65 -4.20 16.92
C PRO A 63 17.73 -5.52 17.71
N CYS A 64 16.63 -6.29 17.81
CA CYS A 64 16.53 -7.37 18.79
C CYS A 64 17.22 -8.69 18.41
N GLY A 65 17.68 -8.87 17.17
CA GLY A 65 18.44 -10.03 16.71
C GLY A 65 17.63 -11.32 16.50
N HIS A 66 16.32 -11.33 16.77
CA HIS A 66 15.44 -12.47 16.50
C HIS A 66 15.28 -12.69 14.99
N TRP A 67 15.06 -13.93 14.55
CA TRP A 67 15.04 -14.25 13.13
C TRP A 67 13.64 -14.56 12.61
N VAL A 68 13.37 -14.10 11.38
CA VAL A 68 12.08 -14.30 10.72
C VAL A 68 12.23 -14.54 9.23
N HIS A 69 11.27 -15.25 8.64
CA HIS A 69 11.09 -15.25 7.19
C HIS A 69 10.58 -13.89 6.71
N TYR A 70 11.15 -13.37 5.62
CA TYR A 70 10.78 -12.09 5.03
C TYR A 70 9.27 -11.97 4.74
N ARG A 71 8.64 -13.02 4.19
CA ARG A 71 7.19 -12.97 3.94
C ARG A 71 6.38 -12.99 5.24
N CYS A 72 6.89 -13.59 6.31
CA CYS A 72 6.21 -13.60 7.61
C CYS A 72 6.17 -12.21 8.25
N VAL A 73 7.24 -11.41 8.15
CA VAL A 73 7.22 -10.04 8.70
C VAL A 73 6.25 -9.14 7.93
N ILE A 74 6.17 -9.29 6.60
CA ILE A 74 5.21 -8.54 5.78
C ILE A 74 3.79 -8.99 6.08
N TRP A 75 3.55 -10.31 6.15
CA TRP A 75 2.25 -10.85 6.53
C TRP A 75 1.79 -10.33 7.89
N LEU A 76 2.67 -10.25 8.89
CA LEU A 76 2.32 -9.70 10.20
C LEU A 76 1.94 -8.22 10.08
N ALA A 77 2.71 -7.45 9.30
CA ALA A 77 2.41 -6.05 9.03
C ALA A 77 1.06 -5.83 8.33
N THR A 78 0.55 -6.81 7.56
CA THR A 78 -0.78 -6.73 6.91
C THR A 78 -1.95 -7.15 7.79
N LYS A 79 -1.71 -7.63 9.02
CA LYS A 79 -2.77 -8.00 9.96
C LYS A 79 -3.29 -6.80 10.72
N ASP A 80 -4.58 -6.83 11.01
CA ASP A 80 -5.21 -5.85 11.90
C ASP A 80 -5.03 -6.25 13.37
N VAL A 81 -3.77 -6.20 13.84
CA VAL A 81 -3.39 -6.52 15.23
C VAL A 81 -2.51 -5.42 15.81
N SER A 82 -2.61 -5.21 17.13
CA SER A 82 -1.91 -4.14 17.87
C SER A 82 -0.40 -4.30 17.98
N HIS A 83 0.15 -5.44 17.55
CA HIS A 83 1.58 -5.78 17.64
C HIS A 83 2.22 -6.01 16.27
N ARG A 84 1.57 -5.55 15.18
CA ARG A 84 2.02 -5.75 13.80
C ARG A 84 3.36 -5.09 13.45
N ASP A 85 3.82 -4.20 14.32
CA ASP A 85 5.02 -3.39 14.23
C ASP A 85 6.06 -3.73 15.31
N LYS A 86 5.85 -4.85 16.01
CA LYS A 86 6.71 -5.35 17.09
C LYS A 86 7.25 -6.74 16.76
N CYS A 87 8.39 -7.07 17.36
CA CYS A 87 8.90 -8.43 17.34
C CYS A 87 7.96 -9.36 18.13
N SER A 88 7.51 -10.45 17.52
CA SER A 88 6.61 -11.43 18.15
C SER A 88 7.22 -12.17 19.34
N ALA A 89 8.55 -12.28 19.41
CA ALA A 89 9.24 -12.97 20.50
C ALA A 89 9.48 -12.10 21.74
N CYS A 90 9.87 -10.83 21.55
CA CYS A 90 10.30 -9.96 22.66
C CYS A 90 9.54 -8.64 22.78
N GLY A 91 8.57 -8.38 21.90
CA GLY A 91 7.76 -7.15 21.92
C GLY A 91 8.50 -5.87 21.53
N THR A 92 9.78 -5.94 21.15
CA THR A 92 10.57 -4.78 20.72
C THR A 92 9.91 -4.12 19.51
N GLN A 93 9.69 -2.80 19.59
CA GLN A 93 9.16 -1.99 18.49
C GLN A 93 10.19 -1.91 17.36
N LEU A 94 9.80 -2.33 16.15
CA LEU A 94 10.71 -2.44 15.00
C LEU A 94 10.62 -1.22 14.09
N PHE A 95 9.40 -0.75 13.82
CA PHE A 95 9.12 0.35 12.89
C PHE A 95 7.83 1.08 13.28
N HIS A 96 7.55 2.21 12.64
CA HIS A 96 6.22 2.83 12.63
C HIS A 96 5.39 2.25 11.50
N TRP A 97 4.21 1.75 11.83
CA TRP A 97 3.28 1.18 10.85
C TRP A 97 2.56 2.28 10.06
N GLU A 98 2.52 2.11 8.74
CA GLU A 98 1.81 3.00 7.82
C GLU A 98 1.00 2.15 6.84
N GLY A 99 -0.28 2.46 6.66
CA GLY A 99 -1.18 1.66 5.82
C GLY A 99 -0.76 1.61 4.35
N ILE A 100 -0.29 2.75 3.80
CA ILE A 100 0.14 2.85 2.40
C ILE A 100 1.35 1.96 2.12
N THR A 101 2.38 1.99 2.99
CA THR A 101 3.58 1.18 2.81
C THR A 101 3.28 -0.30 2.99
N THR A 102 2.37 -0.64 3.91
CA THR A 102 1.86 -2.00 4.11
C THR A 102 1.17 -2.52 2.84
N LEU A 103 0.29 -1.72 2.23
CA LEU A 103 -0.36 -2.07 0.97
C LEU A 103 0.66 -2.29 -0.14
N THR A 104 1.64 -1.39 -0.30
CA THR A 104 2.71 -1.55 -1.30
C THR A 104 3.48 -2.86 -1.11
N LEU A 105 3.84 -3.22 0.11
CA LEU A 105 4.56 -4.45 0.41
C LEU A 105 3.68 -5.70 0.21
N ALA A 106 2.41 -5.64 0.57
CA ALA A 106 1.43 -6.70 0.33
C ALA A 106 1.31 -6.98 -1.17
N THR A 107 1.13 -5.94 -1.99
CA THR A 107 1.08 -6.07 -3.45
C THR A 107 2.38 -6.64 -4.02
N ARG A 108 3.56 -6.13 -3.61
CA ARG A 108 4.88 -6.65 -4.06
C ARG A 108 5.10 -8.11 -3.74
N THR A 109 4.48 -8.62 -2.66
CA THR A 109 4.63 -10.00 -2.22
C THR A 109 3.46 -10.90 -2.62
N GLY A 110 2.41 -10.36 -3.23
CA GLY A 110 1.18 -11.11 -3.50
C GLY A 110 0.49 -11.61 -2.22
N LEU A 111 0.70 -10.93 -1.09
CA LEU A 111 0.00 -11.23 0.16
C LEU A 111 -1.33 -10.48 0.19
N SER A 112 -2.42 -11.14 0.59
CA SER A 112 -3.68 -10.44 0.80
C SER A 112 -3.56 -9.54 2.04
N MET A 113 -4.15 -8.35 2.02
CA MET A 113 -4.35 -7.61 3.26
C MET A 113 -5.56 -8.21 3.98
N SER A 114 -5.48 -8.37 5.30
CA SER A 114 -6.65 -8.76 6.07
C SER A 114 -7.64 -7.60 5.99
N SER A 115 -8.63 -7.68 5.10
CA SER A 115 -9.76 -6.77 5.12
C SER A 115 -10.56 -7.10 6.38
N SER A 116 -10.29 -6.37 7.47
CA SER A 116 -11.38 -6.06 8.39
C SER A 116 -12.52 -5.56 7.50
N THR A 117 -13.69 -6.21 7.61
CA THR A 117 -14.93 -5.92 6.86
C THR A 117 -14.99 -4.48 6.33
N PRO A 118 -15.40 -4.26 5.06
CA PRO A 118 -15.34 -2.94 4.43
C PRO A 118 -15.91 -1.91 5.39
N SER A 119 -15.05 -1.01 5.88
CA SER A 119 -15.52 0.10 6.69
C SER A 119 -16.54 0.88 5.85
N SER A 120 -17.46 1.58 6.50
CA SER A 120 -18.40 2.51 5.83
C SER A 120 -17.70 3.43 4.82
N ASP A 121 -16.40 3.67 5.03
CA ASP A 121 -15.56 4.53 4.22
C ASP A 121 -15.20 3.91 2.86
N ASN A 122 -15.15 2.59 2.71
CA ASN A 122 -14.96 1.94 1.41
C ASN A 122 -16.16 2.18 0.50
N ILE A 123 -17.37 2.06 1.02
CA ILE A 123 -18.61 2.36 0.27
C ILE A 123 -18.66 3.85 -0.10
N ALA A 124 -18.24 4.73 0.82
CA ALA A 124 -18.15 6.16 0.54
C ALA A 124 -17.08 6.47 -0.54
N TYR A 125 -15.92 5.83 -0.47
CA TYR A 125 -14.85 5.97 -1.47
C TYR A 125 -15.25 5.44 -2.85
N GLU A 126 -15.92 4.29 -2.92
CA GLU A 126 -16.43 3.75 -4.19
C GLU A 126 -17.46 4.68 -4.82
N LYS A 127 -18.35 5.26 -4.01
CA LYS A 127 -19.30 6.29 -4.47
C LYS A 127 -18.58 7.55 -4.96
N ASP A 128 -17.60 8.05 -4.21
CA ASP A 128 -16.81 9.22 -4.62
C ASP A 128 -16.03 8.92 -5.93
N CYS A 129 -15.47 7.71 -6.09
CA CYS A 129 -14.85 7.27 -7.34
C CYS A 129 -15.83 7.26 -8.51
N ALA A 130 -17.05 6.76 -8.31
CA ALA A 130 -18.09 6.76 -9.33
C ALA A 130 -18.47 8.19 -9.70
N THR A 131 -18.71 9.06 -8.72
CA THR A 131 -19.01 10.48 -8.93
C THR A 131 -17.90 11.18 -9.72
N ILE A 132 -16.62 11.02 -9.34
CA ILE A 132 -15.48 11.60 -10.07
C ILE A 132 -15.46 11.13 -11.52
N THR A 133 -15.66 9.82 -11.74
CA THR A 133 -15.65 9.24 -13.09
C THR A 133 -16.80 9.81 -13.94
N SER A 134 -17.99 9.94 -13.36
CA SER A 134 -19.15 10.56 -14.03
C SER A 134 -18.92 12.04 -14.33
N ILE A 135 -18.33 12.80 -13.40
CA ILE A 135 -17.97 14.21 -13.63
C ILE A 135 -16.99 14.29 -14.80
N ILE A 136 -15.89 13.52 -14.78
CA ILE A 136 -14.91 13.47 -15.88
C ILE A 136 -15.63 13.18 -17.21
N HIS A 137 -16.46 12.14 -17.26
CA HIS A 137 -17.15 11.77 -18.49
C HIS A 137 -18.10 12.85 -19.01
N ALA A 138 -18.86 13.49 -18.11
CA ALA A 138 -19.83 14.51 -18.47
C ALA A 138 -19.18 15.85 -18.86
N THR A 139 -18.05 16.19 -18.24
CA THR A 139 -17.46 17.53 -18.37
C THR A 139 -16.27 17.60 -19.29
N PHE A 140 -15.52 16.50 -19.49
CA PHE A 140 -14.23 16.57 -20.14
C PHE A 140 -14.29 17.16 -21.56
N PHE A 141 -15.14 16.61 -22.43
CA PHE A 141 -15.28 17.11 -23.80
C PHE A 141 -16.00 18.46 -23.87
N THR A 142 -16.95 18.71 -22.97
CA THR A 142 -17.65 19.99 -22.87
C THR A 142 -16.69 21.11 -22.43
N HIS A 143 -15.78 20.87 -21.49
CA HIS A 143 -14.80 21.85 -21.05
C HIS A 143 -13.60 21.99 -21.99
N LEU A 144 -13.19 20.91 -22.67
CA LEU A 144 -12.16 20.99 -23.73
C LEU A 144 -12.55 21.95 -24.86
N SER A 145 -13.85 22.09 -25.12
CA SER A 145 -14.38 22.97 -26.17
C SER A 145 -14.67 24.39 -25.70
N LEU A 146 -14.58 24.67 -24.39
CA LEU A 146 -14.82 26.00 -23.83
C LEU A 146 -13.50 26.76 -23.61
N PRO A 147 -13.41 28.05 -23.97
CA PRO A 147 -12.25 28.87 -23.64
C PRO A 147 -12.17 29.03 -22.11
N SER A 148 -11.03 28.67 -21.53
CA SER A 148 -10.83 28.80 -20.08
C SER A 148 -10.84 30.28 -19.67
N PRO A 149 -11.52 30.63 -18.56
CA PRO A 149 -11.53 31.99 -18.02
C PRO A 149 -10.24 32.35 -17.25
N HIS A 150 -9.37 31.37 -17.00
CA HIS A 150 -8.13 31.57 -16.26
C HIS A 150 -6.95 31.76 -17.22
N ALA A 151 -6.02 32.65 -16.87
CA ALA A 151 -4.84 32.95 -17.70
C ALA A 151 -3.93 31.73 -17.92
N ASP A 152 -3.96 30.76 -16.99
CA ASP A 152 -3.24 29.49 -17.05
C ASP A 152 -4.02 28.37 -17.76
N ARG A 153 -5.22 28.68 -18.26
CA ARG A 153 -6.15 27.76 -18.93
C ARG A 153 -6.70 26.63 -18.05
N SER A 154 -6.66 26.75 -16.72
CA SER A 154 -7.24 25.76 -15.81
C SER A 154 -8.79 25.71 -15.89
N PRO A 155 -9.44 24.58 -15.54
CA PRO A 155 -10.91 24.48 -15.50
C PRO A 155 -11.51 25.06 -14.20
N ASP A 156 -12.74 25.59 -14.25
CA ASP A 156 -13.50 26.07 -13.08
C ASP A 156 -14.10 24.87 -12.29
N LEU A 157 -13.67 24.69 -11.03
CA LEU A 157 -13.94 23.48 -10.22
C LEU A 157 -15.14 23.60 -9.26
N ARG A 158 -16.09 24.52 -9.49
CA ARG A 158 -17.25 24.76 -8.60
C ARG A 158 -18.33 23.65 -8.57
N MET A 159 -18.05 22.46 -9.09
CA MET A 159 -19.00 21.34 -9.13
C MET A 159 -18.88 20.41 -7.92
N GLU A 160 -19.91 19.59 -7.70
CA GLU A 160 -20.16 18.76 -6.51
C GLU A 160 -18.90 18.24 -5.81
N LEU A 161 -18.75 18.62 -4.54
CA LEU A 161 -17.58 18.32 -3.73
C LEU A 161 -17.60 16.86 -3.21
N PRO A 162 -16.42 16.24 -3.02
CA PRO A 162 -16.29 14.92 -2.41
C PRO A 162 -16.94 14.87 -1.02
N ARG A 163 -17.61 13.74 -0.74
CA ARG A 163 -18.25 13.51 0.56
C ARG A 163 -17.25 12.99 1.58
N ALA A 164 -16.22 12.26 1.15
CA ALA A 164 -15.17 11.76 2.03
C ALA A 164 -14.43 12.92 2.72
N ARG A 165 -14.38 12.85 4.06
CA ARG A 165 -13.80 13.90 4.92
C ARG A 165 -12.34 14.21 4.60
N TRP A 166 -11.60 13.26 4.04
CA TRP A 166 -10.18 13.40 3.71
C TRP A 166 -9.91 13.98 2.32
N LEU A 167 -10.93 14.01 1.45
CA LEU A 167 -10.86 14.58 0.11
C LEU A 167 -11.47 15.99 0.06
N ARG A 168 -11.94 16.53 1.19
CA ARG A 168 -12.52 17.87 1.26
C ARG A 168 -11.49 18.93 0.85
N TYR A 169 -11.89 19.77 -0.11
CA TYR A 169 -11.10 20.89 -0.61
C TYR A 169 -10.71 21.92 0.44
N GLU A 170 -11.47 22.02 1.53
CA GLU A 170 -11.21 22.96 2.63
C GLU A 170 -9.85 22.74 3.30
N ARG A 171 -9.26 21.54 3.16
CA ARG A 171 -7.95 21.21 3.73
C ARG A 171 -6.91 21.15 2.62
N PRO A 172 -5.70 21.74 2.82
CA PRO A 172 -4.61 21.65 1.85
C PRO A 172 -4.30 20.20 1.44
N THR A 173 -4.29 19.28 2.40
CA THR A 173 -4.09 17.85 2.13
C THR A 173 -5.23 17.24 1.31
N GLY A 174 -6.48 17.63 1.56
CA GLY A 174 -7.63 17.11 0.82
C GLY A 174 -7.66 17.62 -0.62
N HIS A 175 -7.26 18.88 -0.85
CA HIS A 175 -7.08 19.44 -2.18
C HIS A 175 -6.02 18.66 -2.99
N LEU A 176 -4.84 18.38 -2.41
CA LEU A 176 -3.78 17.62 -3.06
C LEU A 176 -4.21 16.17 -3.35
N LEU A 177 -4.86 15.51 -2.40
CA LEU A 177 -5.34 14.13 -2.56
C LEU A 177 -6.44 14.05 -3.63
N TRP A 178 -7.33 15.02 -3.68
CA TRP A 178 -8.35 15.11 -4.72
C TRP A 178 -7.72 15.35 -6.10
N GLY A 179 -6.81 16.31 -6.22
CA GLY A 179 -6.11 16.60 -7.48
C GLY A 179 -5.37 15.37 -8.01
N ALA A 180 -4.67 14.65 -7.13
CA ALA A 180 -4.02 13.38 -7.47
C ALA A 180 -5.03 12.30 -7.91
N LEU A 181 -6.16 12.17 -7.22
CA LEU A 181 -7.20 11.21 -7.56
C LEU A 181 -7.83 11.51 -8.93
N VAL A 182 -8.16 12.78 -9.20
CA VAL A 182 -8.65 13.23 -10.50
C VAL A 182 -7.61 12.95 -11.58
N ALA A 183 -6.34 13.32 -11.37
CA ALA A 183 -5.28 13.07 -12.34
C ALA A 183 -5.12 11.57 -12.66
N ILE A 184 -5.15 10.70 -11.64
CA ILE A 184 -5.08 9.24 -11.81
C ILE A 184 -6.29 8.73 -12.61
N LYS A 185 -7.50 9.16 -12.24
CA LYS A 185 -8.74 8.72 -12.92
C LYS A 185 -8.81 9.23 -14.35
N MET A 186 -8.40 10.47 -14.59
CA MET A 186 -8.31 11.08 -15.91
C MET A 186 -7.30 10.36 -16.78
N ARG A 187 -6.09 10.08 -16.26
CA ARG A 187 -5.08 9.29 -16.96
C ARG A 187 -5.61 7.91 -17.34
N ARG A 188 -6.28 7.21 -16.43
CA ARG A 188 -6.90 5.90 -16.73
C ARG A 188 -7.99 6.03 -17.79
N TYR A 189 -8.87 7.02 -17.68
CA TYR A 189 -9.92 7.27 -18.67
C TYR A 189 -9.35 7.51 -20.07
N LEU A 190 -8.27 8.30 -20.18
CA LEU A 190 -7.60 8.57 -21.46
C LEU A 190 -6.93 7.30 -22.02
N VAL A 191 -6.14 6.60 -21.22
CA VAL A 191 -5.41 5.40 -21.66
C VAL A 191 -6.34 4.23 -22.00
N GLU A 192 -7.37 4.00 -21.17
CA GLU A 192 -8.27 2.85 -21.31
C GLU A 192 -9.39 3.12 -22.34
N GLY A 193 -9.87 4.37 -22.48
CA GLY A 193 -11.00 4.73 -23.33
C GLY A 193 -10.64 5.43 -24.65
N HIS A 194 -9.44 6.02 -24.74
CA HIS A 194 -9.04 6.89 -25.86
C HIS A 194 -7.58 6.62 -26.25
N ALA A 195 -7.30 5.41 -26.75
CA ALA A 195 -5.96 4.93 -27.13
C ALA A 195 -5.18 5.82 -28.11
N GLY A 196 -5.84 6.82 -28.72
CA GLY A 196 -5.20 7.83 -29.59
C GLY A 196 -4.56 9.01 -28.85
N ILE A 197 -4.82 9.20 -27.55
CA ILE A 197 -4.22 10.26 -26.74
C ILE A 197 -3.01 9.65 -26.01
N VAL A 198 -1.91 9.47 -26.76
CA VAL A 198 -0.71 8.76 -26.27
C VAL A 198 0.18 9.64 -25.42
N GLU A 199 0.18 10.96 -25.64
CA GLU A 199 0.96 11.93 -24.87
C GLU A 199 0.33 13.31 -25.04
N THR A 200 -0.05 13.96 -23.94
CA THR A 200 -0.20 15.41 -23.90
C THR A 200 1.01 15.92 -23.12
N GLU A 201 1.84 16.72 -23.78
CA GLU A 201 3.02 17.40 -23.21
C GLU A 201 2.73 18.07 -21.85
#